data_AF-A0A940HRB7-F1
#
_entry.id   AF-A0A940HRB7-F1
#
_cell.length_a   1.000
_cell.length_b   1.000
_cell.length_c   1.000
_cell.angle_alpha   90.00
_cell.angle_beta   90.00
_cell.angle_gamma   90.00
#
_symmetry.space_group_name_H-M   'P 1'
#
loop_
_entity.id
_entity.type
_entity.pdbx_description
1 polymer ?
#
loop_
_entity_poly.entity_id
_entity_poly.type
_entity_poly.pdbx_seq_one_letter_code
_entity_poly.pdbx_strand_id
1 'polypeptide(L)'
;NQLISNIMWGMMGNYLSVPTDCPQRNERLGWTGDTQVFVGTGSYNADVASFFRKWLLDCIDSQTSDGAYPDVIPASNATGAGAAAWGDAGIIVPYTMYKKYGDIWVMRRNYESMEQYMRFVEAHVGPLERYGDWLAYENTEQSLIRMAYYAYDALLMRDISAALGKNDRTQYYDELYKSVKKNYIDAFVSESYGLWNDSQTGAILTLLLDLTPDEETYRYVLDQLTYSIDRNGGRLQTGFVGTAYIVRVLSALGADETAYTLLLQRGNPSWLYSVDQGATTMWERWDSYTLANGFGDVGMNSFNHYAYGCVGEWMYAYMAGINGYDGDAGFKSFRLEPRLDPQRRITSVDAYYDSVYGRIESAWEVTDTTAKYHFRVPANTSADISLELSDSAGALTLTVRGADKSVNYKISELMAGDTLADGLKFTEIADGRMIMHAVSGTYDIILS
;
A
#
# COMPACT_ATOMS: atom_id res chain seq x y z
N ASN A 1 -8.86 13.20 9.05
CA ASN A 1 -9.15 14.39 8.21
C ASN A 1 -7.95 15.32 8.03
N GLN A 2 -7.41 15.98 9.05
CA GLN A 2 -6.25 16.89 8.86
C GLN A 2 -5.04 16.18 8.24
N LEU A 3 -4.74 14.94 8.65
CA LEU A 3 -3.69 14.13 8.03
C LEU A 3 -3.90 13.91 6.52
N ILE A 4 -5.13 13.61 6.09
CA ILE A 4 -5.48 13.47 4.65
C ILE A 4 -5.22 14.80 3.92
N SER A 5 -5.62 15.93 4.50
CA SER A 5 -5.31 17.25 3.95
C SER A 5 -3.80 17.48 3.80
N ASN A 6 -3.01 17.11 4.81
CA ASN A 6 -1.54 17.24 4.76
C ASN A 6 -0.91 16.38 3.68
N ILE A 7 -1.42 15.16 3.49
CA ILE A 7 -1.00 14.25 2.41
C ILE A 7 -1.28 14.88 1.05
N MET A 8 -2.51 15.40 0.83
CA MET A 8 -2.89 16.07 -0.41
C MET A 8 -2.02 17.29 -0.71
N TRP A 9 -1.82 18.17 0.26
CA TRP A 9 -0.96 19.35 0.10
C TRP A 9 0.51 18.97 -0.12
N GLY A 10 1.00 17.91 0.54
CA GLY A 10 2.35 17.39 0.34
C GLY A 10 2.57 16.88 -1.08
N MET A 11 1.59 16.14 -1.61
CA MET A 11 1.59 15.69 -3.00
C MET A 11 1.53 16.87 -3.98
N MET A 12 0.56 17.78 -3.83
CA MET A 12 0.40 18.93 -4.73
C MET A 12 1.64 19.84 -4.74
N GLY A 13 2.33 19.98 -3.61
CA GLY A 13 3.57 20.74 -3.52
C GLY A 13 4.72 20.15 -4.33
N ASN A 14 4.70 18.84 -4.62
CA ASN A 14 5.83 18.13 -5.19
C ASN A 14 5.56 17.47 -6.55
N TYR A 15 4.31 17.39 -7.00
CA TYR A 15 3.97 16.84 -8.31
C TYR A 15 4.07 17.93 -9.38
N LEU A 16 5.30 18.43 -9.59
CA LEU A 16 5.62 19.57 -10.43
C LEU A 16 6.54 19.15 -11.58
N SER A 17 5.97 18.71 -12.71
CA SER A 17 6.68 18.13 -13.88
C SER A 17 7.39 16.78 -13.62
N VAL A 18 7.90 16.56 -12.40
CA VAL A 18 8.51 15.33 -11.88
C VAL A 18 8.09 15.20 -10.40
N PRO A 19 8.06 13.98 -9.81
CA PRO A 19 7.69 13.76 -8.42
C PRO A 19 8.85 14.13 -7.49
N THR A 20 8.94 15.38 -7.05
CA THR A 20 10.09 15.89 -6.29
C THR A 20 10.08 15.45 -4.82
N ASP A 21 11.24 15.28 -4.20
CA ASP A 21 11.38 15.06 -2.75
C ASP A 21 10.72 16.18 -1.92
N CYS A 22 11.14 17.42 -2.17
CA CYS A 22 10.61 18.60 -1.50
C CYS A 22 10.65 19.82 -2.42
N PRO A 23 9.76 20.82 -2.23
CA PRO A 23 9.68 21.96 -3.15
C PRO A 23 10.49 23.19 -2.73
N GLN A 24 11.01 23.25 -1.51
CA GLN A 24 11.56 24.48 -0.93
C GLN A 24 13.08 24.59 -0.98
N ARG A 25 13.84 23.52 -0.66
CA ARG A 25 15.31 23.59 -0.56
C ARG A 25 15.99 23.49 -1.93
N ASN A 26 17.31 23.57 -1.96
CA ASN A 26 18.15 23.45 -3.16
C ASN A 26 18.32 21.99 -3.60
N GLU A 27 17.21 21.25 -3.70
CA GLU A 27 17.16 19.86 -4.15
C GLU A 27 16.09 19.69 -5.22
N ARG A 28 14.82 19.43 -4.85
CA ARG A 28 13.67 19.39 -5.77
C ARG A 28 13.89 18.39 -6.92
N LEU A 29 14.45 17.24 -6.57
CA LEU A 29 14.83 16.19 -7.49
C LEU A 29 13.80 15.06 -7.45
N GLY A 30 13.62 14.37 -8.57
CA GLY A 30 12.69 13.26 -8.69
C GLY A 30 13.20 11.99 -8.02
N TRP A 31 13.32 12.00 -6.69
CA TRP A 31 13.83 10.87 -5.92
C TRP A 31 12.95 9.64 -6.10
N THR A 32 13.57 8.54 -6.52
CA THR A 32 12.86 7.34 -6.94
C THR A 32 12.28 6.55 -5.77
N GLY A 33 13.00 6.50 -4.64
CA GLY A 33 12.54 5.88 -3.40
C GLY A 33 11.28 6.54 -2.85
N ASP A 34 11.27 7.87 -2.77
CA ASP A 34 10.08 8.67 -2.43
C ASP A 34 8.90 8.36 -3.33
N THR A 35 9.16 8.35 -4.63
CA THR A 35 8.14 8.15 -5.65
C THR A 35 7.48 6.78 -5.50
N GLN A 36 8.25 5.71 -5.32
CA GLN A 36 7.70 4.35 -5.24
C GLN A 36 6.93 4.08 -3.94
N VAL A 37 7.35 4.66 -2.81
CA VAL A 37 6.58 4.49 -1.56
C VAL A 37 5.24 5.25 -1.59
N PHE A 38 5.14 6.32 -2.39
CA PHE A 38 3.95 7.19 -2.41
C PHE A 38 3.00 6.96 -3.60
N VAL A 39 3.46 6.37 -4.70
CA VAL A 39 2.66 6.23 -5.95
C VAL A 39 1.29 5.59 -5.74
N GLY A 40 1.17 4.64 -4.81
CA GLY A 40 -0.10 4.02 -4.46
C GLY A 40 -1.09 5.00 -3.81
N THR A 41 -0.62 5.89 -2.93
CA THR A 41 -1.42 6.99 -2.36
C THR A 41 -1.74 8.05 -3.41
N GLY A 42 -0.74 8.50 -4.16
CA GLY A 42 -0.90 9.54 -5.17
C GLY A 42 -1.93 9.19 -6.23
N SER A 43 -2.00 7.90 -6.62
CA SER A 43 -2.98 7.40 -7.58
C SER A 43 -4.42 7.28 -7.06
N TYR A 44 -4.64 7.21 -5.74
CA TYR A 44 -5.99 7.39 -5.18
C TYR A 44 -6.41 8.86 -5.12
N ASN A 45 -5.46 9.73 -4.80
CA ASN A 45 -5.70 11.15 -4.55
C ASN A 45 -6.07 11.94 -5.81
N ALA A 46 -5.51 11.59 -6.97
CA ALA A 46 -5.75 12.27 -8.23
C ALA A 46 -5.50 11.36 -9.44
N ASP A 47 -5.97 11.79 -10.62
CA ASP A 47 -5.51 11.22 -11.89
C ASP A 47 -4.06 11.65 -12.16
N VAL A 48 -3.14 10.73 -11.96
CA VAL A 48 -1.70 10.90 -12.17
C VAL A 48 -1.20 10.11 -13.37
N ALA A 49 -2.08 9.52 -14.18
CA ALA A 49 -1.69 8.62 -15.26
C ALA A 49 -0.77 9.31 -16.28
N SER A 50 -1.13 10.51 -16.71
CA SER A 50 -0.32 11.27 -17.69
C SER A 50 1.00 11.77 -17.09
N PHE A 51 0.99 12.13 -15.81
CA PHE A 51 2.18 12.56 -15.08
C PHE A 51 3.23 11.43 -15.02
N PHE A 52 2.80 10.23 -14.61
CA PHE A 52 3.69 9.08 -14.54
C PHE A 52 4.04 8.49 -15.91
N ARG A 53 3.14 8.54 -16.91
CA ARG A 53 3.52 8.19 -18.30
C ARG A 53 4.70 9.02 -18.79
N LYS A 54 4.73 10.33 -18.48
CA LYS A 54 5.86 11.20 -18.81
C LYS A 54 7.09 10.83 -17.98
N TRP A 55 6.95 10.73 -16.66
CA TRP A 55 8.09 10.44 -15.79
C TRP A 55 8.77 9.09 -16.10
N LEU A 56 8.00 8.07 -16.49
CA LEU A 56 8.53 6.78 -16.93
C LEU A 56 9.34 6.86 -18.24
N LEU A 57 9.08 7.83 -19.11
CA LEU A 57 9.97 8.12 -20.23
C LEU A 57 11.30 8.71 -19.75
N ASP A 58 11.25 9.62 -18.77
CA ASP A 58 12.47 10.13 -18.12
C ASP A 58 13.26 8.97 -17.47
N CYS A 59 12.59 7.95 -16.92
CA CYS A 59 13.25 6.77 -16.37
C CYS A 59 14.04 6.00 -17.43
N ILE A 60 13.42 5.75 -18.60
CA ILE A 60 14.09 5.09 -19.72
C ILE A 60 15.27 5.93 -20.22
N ASP A 61 15.07 7.24 -20.39
CA ASP A 61 16.11 8.14 -20.88
C ASP A 61 17.28 8.31 -19.88
N SER A 62 17.00 8.13 -18.59
CA SER A 62 17.98 8.25 -17.50
C SER A 62 18.69 6.94 -17.17
N GLN A 63 18.20 5.80 -17.66
CA GLN A 63 18.76 4.48 -17.32
C GLN A 63 20.21 4.38 -17.78
N THR A 64 21.08 3.88 -16.89
CA THR A 64 22.51 3.76 -17.18
C THR A 64 22.77 2.66 -18.22
N SER A 65 23.94 2.70 -18.86
CA SER A 65 24.30 1.72 -19.90
C SER A 65 24.39 0.27 -19.42
N ASP A 66 24.60 0.06 -18.13
CA ASP A 66 24.60 -1.24 -17.47
C ASP A 66 23.22 -1.65 -16.92
N GLY A 67 22.19 -0.81 -17.11
CA GLY A 67 20.80 -1.12 -16.82
C GLY A 67 20.27 -0.59 -15.48
N ALA A 68 21.10 0.07 -14.66
CA ALA A 68 20.66 0.64 -13.39
C ALA A 68 19.74 1.86 -13.59
N TYR A 69 18.66 1.94 -12.81
CA TYR A 69 17.89 3.18 -12.70
C TYR A 69 18.58 4.14 -11.71
N PRO A 70 18.74 5.43 -12.05
CA PRO A 70 19.29 6.43 -11.12
C PRO A 70 18.48 6.62 -9.85
N ASP A 71 19.15 7.08 -8.77
CA ASP A 71 18.49 7.37 -7.49
C ASP A 71 17.54 8.59 -7.59
N VAL A 72 17.75 9.45 -8.59
CA VAL A 72 16.85 10.57 -8.95
C VAL A 72 16.60 10.59 -10.46
N ILE A 73 15.36 10.87 -10.86
CA ILE A 73 14.93 10.89 -12.26
C ILE A 73 14.22 12.21 -12.56
N PRO A 74 14.71 13.04 -13.50
CA PRO A 74 15.86 12.83 -14.39
C PRO A 74 17.22 12.70 -13.67
N ALA A 75 18.16 11.96 -14.29
CA ALA A 75 19.47 11.67 -13.72
C ALA A 75 20.24 12.93 -13.32
N SER A 76 20.86 12.88 -12.13
CA SER A 76 21.79 13.89 -11.63
C SER A 76 23.16 13.30 -11.39
N ASN A 77 24.23 14.05 -11.71
CA ASN A 77 25.60 13.66 -11.41
C ASN A 77 25.93 13.72 -9.90
N ALA A 78 25.01 14.19 -9.07
CA ALA A 78 25.17 14.28 -7.62
C ALA A 78 24.78 13.00 -6.87
N THR A 79 24.12 12.05 -7.54
CA THR A 79 23.56 10.85 -6.91
C THR A 79 24.04 9.58 -7.62
N GLY A 80 23.76 8.42 -7.03
CA GLY A 80 24.07 7.14 -7.62
C GLY A 80 22.95 6.59 -8.51
N ALA A 81 23.04 5.29 -8.75
CA ALA A 81 22.02 4.50 -9.41
C ALA A 81 21.95 3.10 -8.76
N GLY A 82 20.81 2.45 -8.94
CA GLY A 82 20.58 1.05 -8.62
C GLY A 82 20.44 0.75 -7.13
N ALA A 83 20.18 1.75 -6.28
CA ALA A 83 20.03 1.51 -4.85
C ALA A 83 18.72 0.78 -4.50
N ALA A 84 18.77 -0.16 -3.57
CA ALA A 84 17.63 -0.90 -3.04
C ALA A 84 16.59 0.06 -2.45
N ALA A 85 15.32 -0.15 -2.79
CA ALA A 85 14.15 0.72 -2.61
C ALA A 85 14.06 1.97 -3.50
N TRP A 86 15.12 2.35 -4.23
CA TRP A 86 15.16 3.52 -5.11
C TRP A 86 15.11 3.10 -6.58
N GLY A 87 16.10 2.34 -7.06
CA GLY A 87 16.14 1.86 -8.44
C GLY A 87 14.91 1.01 -8.80
N ASP A 88 14.38 0.27 -7.83
CA ASP A 88 13.21 -0.60 -7.95
C ASP A 88 11.93 0.17 -8.32
N ALA A 89 11.91 1.50 -8.15
CA ALA A 89 10.84 2.37 -8.63
C ALA A 89 10.58 2.22 -10.13
N GLY A 90 11.61 1.88 -10.92
CA GLY A 90 11.49 1.63 -12.35
C GLY A 90 10.65 0.39 -12.70
N ILE A 91 10.39 -0.50 -11.74
CA ILE A 91 9.48 -1.65 -11.87
C ILE A 91 8.18 -1.40 -11.09
N ILE A 92 8.28 -0.90 -9.86
CA ILE A 92 7.14 -0.69 -8.96
C ILE A 92 6.15 0.32 -9.54
N VAL A 93 6.63 1.50 -9.97
CA VAL A 93 5.77 2.58 -10.49
C VAL A 93 4.98 2.15 -11.73
N PRO A 94 5.57 1.57 -12.81
CA PRO A 94 4.78 1.15 -13.96
C PRO A 94 3.78 0.04 -13.61
N TYR A 95 4.12 -0.88 -12.70
CA TYR A 95 3.17 -1.89 -12.24
C TYR A 95 2.00 -1.28 -11.47
N THR A 96 2.25 -0.35 -10.54
CA THR A 96 1.18 0.36 -9.82
C THR A 96 0.28 1.13 -10.79
N MET A 97 0.85 1.84 -11.77
CA MET A 97 0.08 2.57 -12.78
C MET A 97 -0.79 1.63 -13.62
N TYR A 98 -0.26 0.47 -14.02
CA TYR A 98 -1.05 -0.55 -14.70
C TYR A 98 -2.22 -1.01 -13.83
N LYS A 99 -1.96 -1.41 -12.57
CA LYS A 99 -3.01 -1.89 -11.67
C LYS A 99 -4.09 -0.84 -11.42
N LYS A 100 -3.73 0.44 -11.29
CA LYS A 100 -4.66 1.54 -11.01
C LYS A 100 -5.49 1.99 -12.21
N TYR A 101 -4.89 2.04 -13.40
CA TYR A 101 -5.51 2.62 -14.60
C TYR A 101 -5.85 1.61 -15.70
N GLY A 102 -5.41 0.36 -15.60
CA GLY A 102 -5.64 -0.68 -16.61
C GLY A 102 -4.82 -0.51 -17.89
N ASP A 103 -3.85 0.42 -17.90
CA ASP A 103 -3.09 0.72 -19.10
C ASP A 103 -1.92 -0.24 -19.32
N ILE A 104 -2.20 -1.30 -20.09
CA ILE A 104 -1.19 -2.30 -20.49
C ILE A 104 -0.03 -1.69 -21.28
N TRP A 105 -0.20 -0.53 -21.91
CA TRP A 105 0.87 0.12 -22.68
C TRP A 105 1.99 0.64 -21.79
N VAL A 106 1.69 1.05 -20.55
CA VAL A 106 2.72 1.43 -19.57
C VAL A 106 3.67 0.26 -19.35
N MET A 107 3.16 -0.96 -19.15
CA MET A 107 4.03 -2.13 -18.99
C MET A 107 4.78 -2.47 -20.29
N ARG A 108 4.09 -2.49 -21.45
CA ARG A 108 4.73 -2.80 -22.74
C ARG A 108 5.88 -1.86 -23.08
N ARG A 109 5.70 -0.56 -22.84
CA ARG A 109 6.68 0.47 -23.18
C ARG A 109 7.94 0.37 -22.31
N ASN A 110 7.77 0.03 -21.04
CA ASN A 110 8.87 -0.01 -20.07
C ASN A 110 9.52 -1.40 -19.95
N TYR A 111 8.94 -2.46 -20.52
CA TYR A 111 9.38 -3.85 -20.29
C TYR A 111 10.87 -4.11 -20.55
N GLU A 112 11.40 -3.63 -21.67
CA GLU A 112 12.82 -3.83 -21.98
C GLU A 112 13.75 -3.09 -21.01
N SER A 113 13.33 -1.92 -20.53
CA SER A 113 14.05 -1.15 -19.52
C SER A 113 14.02 -1.86 -18.16
N MET A 114 12.88 -2.44 -17.78
CA MET A 114 12.74 -3.29 -16.58
C MET A 114 13.59 -4.57 -16.66
N GLU A 115 13.65 -5.22 -17.83
CA GLU A 115 14.52 -6.37 -18.07
C GLU A 115 16.01 -6.01 -17.98
N GLN A 116 16.43 -4.84 -18.46
CA GLN A 116 17.79 -4.33 -18.28
C GLN A 116 18.12 -4.12 -16.81
N TYR A 117 17.19 -3.57 -16.04
CA TYR A 117 17.36 -3.41 -14.60
C TYR A 117 17.47 -4.76 -13.87
N MET A 118 16.63 -5.74 -14.22
CA MET A 118 16.77 -7.08 -13.64
C MET A 118 18.11 -7.72 -13.96
N ARG A 119 18.66 -7.53 -15.17
CA ARG A 119 20.03 -7.99 -15.48
C ARG A 119 21.09 -7.31 -14.61
N PHE A 120 20.95 -6.02 -14.34
CA PHE A 120 21.81 -5.29 -13.41
C PHE A 120 21.70 -5.86 -11.98
N VAL A 121 20.48 -6.03 -11.48
CA VAL A 121 20.18 -6.57 -10.15
C VAL A 121 20.75 -7.99 -10.00
N GLU A 122 20.53 -8.85 -10.98
CA GLU A 122 21.06 -10.22 -11.00
C GLU A 122 22.59 -10.27 -10.99
N ALA A 123 23.24 -9.42 -11.79
CA ALA A 123 24.71 -9.34 -11.85
C ALA A 123 25.34 -8.92 -10.51
N HIS A 124 24.61 -8.18 -9.69
CA HIS A 124 25.05 -7.75 -8.37
C HIS A 124 24.54 -8.67 -7.25
N VAL A 125 23.61 -9.60 -7.51
CA VAL A 125 22.90 -10.38 -6.47
C VAL A 125 22.02 -9.46 -5.60
N GLY A 126 21.18 -8.67 -6.25
CA GLY A 126 20.27 -7.69 -5.64
C GLY A 126 20.61 -6.23 -5.98
N PRO A 127 19.68 -5.30 -5.74
CA PRO A 127 19.96 -3.87 -5.86
C PRO A 127 21.00 -3.41 -4.83
N LEU A 128 21.69 -2.31 -5.11
CA LEU A 128 22.83 -1.84 -4.32
C LEU A 128 22.42 -1.31 -2.94
N GLU A 129 23.24 -1.56 -1.93
CA GLU A 129 23.05 -1.00 -0.59
C GLU A 129 23.54 0.45 -0.54
N ARG A 130 22.69 1.37 -0.09
CA ARG A 130 23.04 2.80 -0.03
C ARG A 130 22.29 3.54 1.08
N TYR A 131 20.96 3.55 1.01
CA TYR A 131 20.11 4.37 1.88
C TYR A 131 19.44 3.58 3.00
N GLY A 132 19.11 2.30 2.77
CA GLY A 132 18.39 1.46 3.71
C GLY A 132 16.98 1.97 4.01
N ASP A 133 16.50 1.71 5.22
CA ASP A 133 15.22 2.24 5.69
C ASP A 133 15.38 3.69 6.15
N TRP A 134 15.45 4.60 5.18
CA TRP A 134 15.84 5.99 5.39
C TRP A 134 14.98 6.69 6.45
N LEU A 135 15.65 7.37 7.38
CA LEU A 135 15.04 8.11 8.50
C LEU A 135 14.24 7.25 9.51
N ALA A 136 14.53 5.95 9.57
CA ALA A 136 14.08 5.07 10.64
C ALA A 136 14.68 5.44 12.00
N TYR A 137 13.97 5.10 13.07
CA TYR A 137 14.46 5.22 14.45
C TYR A 137 15.14 3.94 14.94
N GLU A 138 14.95 2.84 14.21
CA GLU A 138 15.65 1.57 14.41
C GLU A 138 16.51 1.23 13.18
N ASN A 139 17.55 0.44 13.39
CA ASN A 139 18.40 -0.02 12.30
C ASN A 139 17.84 -1.30 11.67
N THR A 140 17.53 -1.22 10.38
CA THR A 140 17.26 -2.40 9.55
C THR A 140 18.50 -2.72 8.72
N GLU A 141 18.92 -3.98 8.72
CA GLU A 141 20.10 -4.41 7.97
C GLU A 141 19.91 -4.17 6.45
N GLN A 142 20.84 -3.48 5.81
CA GLN A 142 20.69 -3.11 4.39
C GLN A 142 20.69 -4.32 3.46
N SER A 143 21.45 -5.37 3.80
CA SER A 143 21.47 -6.63 3.05
C SER A 143 20.12 -7.35 3.10
N LEU A 144 19.39 -7.23 4.22
CA LEU A 144 18.01 -7.72 4.35
C LEU A 144 17.08 -6.96 3.40
N ILE A 145 17.12 -5.63 3.42
CA ILE A 145 16.30 -4.78 2.53
C ILE A 145 16.61 -5.08 1.06
N ARG A 146 17.89 -5.17 0.70
CA ARG A 146 18.37 -5.52 -0.64
C ARG A 146 17.73 -6.82 -1.13
N MET A 147 17.81 -7.88 -0.34
CA MET A 147 17.31 -9.18 -0.76
C MET A 147 15.77 -9.24 -0.79
N ALA A 148 15.12 -8.51 0.11
CA ALA A 148 13.67 -8.33 0.06
C ALA A 148 13.24 -7.62 -1.23
N TYR A 149 13.87 -6.50 -1.61
CA TYR A 149 13.55 -5.81 -2.86
C TYR A 149 13.90 -6.65 -4.10
N TYR A 150 14.96 -7.45 -4.04
CA TYR A 150 15.25 -8.39 -5.12
C TYR A 150 14.13 -9.44 -5.30
N ALA A 151 13.61 -9.99 -4.20
CA ALA A 151 12.45 -10.89 -4.24
C ALA A 151 11.20 -10.15 -4.76
N TYR A 152 11.01 -8.90 -4.33
CA TYR A 152 9.87 -8.09 -4.74
C TYR A 152 9.88 -7.79 -6.25
N ASP A 153 11.00 -7.35 -6.80
CA ASP A 153 11.15 -7.10 -8.23
C ASP A 153 10.93 -8.37 -9.04
N ALA A 154 11.40 -9.53 -8.57
CA ALA A 154 11.14 -10.81 -9.23
C ALA A 154 9.63 -11.13 -9.25
N LEU A 155 8.91 -10.94 -8.14
CA LEU A 155 7.45 -11.12 -8.10
C LEU A 155 6.73 -10.17 -9.07
N LEU A 156 7.11 -8.89 -9.07
CA LEU A 156 6.52 -7.91 -9.97
C LEU A 156 6.81 -8.26 -11.43
N MET A 157 8.03 -8.65 -11.76
CA MET A 157 8.40 -9.02 -13.12
C MET A 157 7.76 -10.33 -13.58
N ARG A 158 7.49 -11.28 -12.67
CA ARG A 158 6.65 -12.45 -12.94
C ARG A 158 5.24 -12.01 -13.37
N ASP A 159 4.61 -11.15 -12.58
CA ASP A 159 3.23 -10.70 -12.79
C ASP A 159 3.10 -9.82 -14.04
N ILE A 160 4.05 -8.90 -14.26
CA ILE A 160 4.17 -8.08 -15.47
C ILE A 160 4.33 -8.98 -16.70
N SER A 161 5.24 -9.97 -16.64
CA SER A 161 5.47 -10.90 -17.75
C SER A 161 4.22 -11.72 -18.06
N ALA A 162 3.48 -12.15 -17.02
CA ALA A 162 2.23 -12.90 -17.18
C ALA A 162 1.16 -12.03 -17.87
N ALA A 163 0.98 -10.79 -17.41
CA ALA A 163 0.04 -9.85 -18.02
C ALA A 163 0.39 -9.50 -19.47
N LEU A 164 1.66 -9.62 -19.86
CA LEU A 164 2.14 -9.42 -21.23
C LEU A 164 2.16 -10.71 -22.08
N GLY A 165 1.77 -11.86 -21.51
CA GLY A 165 1.78 -13.16 -22.21
C GLY A 165 3.19 -13.71 -22.46
N LYS A 166 4.18 -13.32 -21.67
CA LYS A 166 5.58 -13.74 -21.78
C LYS A 166 5.88 -14.92 -20.86
N ASN A 167 5.27 -16.07 -21.17
CA ASN A 167 5.27 -17.26 -20.31
C ASN A 167 6.68 -17.71 -19.87
N ASP A 168 7.67 -17.72 -20.77
CA ASP A 168 9.05 -18.10 -20.44
C ASP A 168 9.67 -17.16 -19.38
N ARG A 169 9.38 -15.86 -19.47
CA ARG A 169 9.84 -14.86 -18.49
C ARG A 169 9.04 -14.95 -17.19
N THR A 170 7.75 -15.23 -17.25
CA THR A 170 6.94 -15.52 -16.06
C THR A 170 7.53 -16.68 -15.27
N GLN A 171 7.84 -17.80 -15.94
CA GLN A 171 8.49 -18.93 -15.28
C GLN A 171 9.87 -18.56 -14.73
N TYR A 172 10.69 -17.85 -15.52
CA TYR A 172 12.02 -17.40 -15.08
C TYR A 172 11.96 -16.60 -13.77
N TYR A 173 11.09 -15.61 -13.70
CA TYR A 173 10.98 -14.75 -12.52
C TYR A 173 10.36 -15.46 -11.31
N ASP A 174 9.47 -16.42 -11.54
CA ASP A 174 8.97 -17.30 -10.47
C ASP A 174 10.09 -18.17 -9.87
N GLU A 175 10.95 -18.75 -10.71
CA GLU A 175 12.11 -19.53 -10.28
C GLU A 175 13.15 -18.64 -9.57
N LEU A 176 13.37 -17.42 -10.09
CA LEU A 176 14.24 -16.43 -9.46
C LEU A 176 13.75 -16.06 -8.06
N TYR A 177 12.46 -15.71 -7.91
CA TYR A 177 11.86 -15.42 -6.61
C TYR A 177 12.07 -16.58 -5.63
N LYS A 178 11.80 -17.83 -6.04
CA LYS A 178 12.01 -19.02 -5.19
C LYS A 178 13.48 -19.16 -4.74
N SER A 179 14.43 -18.90 -5.64
CA SER A 179 15.86 -18.91 -5.30
C SER A 179 16.23 -17.81 -4.32
N VAL A 180 15.73 -16.58 -4.52
CA VAL A 180 16.00 -15.44 -3.63
C VAL A 180 15.35 -15.66 -2.26
N LYS A 181 14.11 -16.15 -2.20
CA LYS A 181 13.42 -16.54 -0.96
C LYS A 181 14.24 -17.56 -0.17
N LYS A 182 14.74 -18.61 -0.82
CA LYS A 182 15.60 -19.59 -0.16
C LYS A 182 16.85 -18.95 0.44
N ASN A 183 17.58 -18.16 -0.35
CA ASN A 183 18.79 -17.48 0.12
C ASN A 183 18.49 -16.50 1.27
N TYR A 184 17.32 -15.85 1.24
CA TYR A 184 16.86 -14.96 2.32
C TYR A 184 16.61 -15.71 3.61
N ILE A 185 15.90 -16.84 3.54
CA ILE A 185 15.65 -17.69 4.70
C ILE A 185 16.98 -18.17 5.28
N ASP A 186 17.88 -18.70 4.44
CA ASP A 186 19.19 -19.19 4.86
C ASP A 186 20.07 -18.10 5.52
N ALA A 187 19.90 -16.84 5.12
CA ALA A 187 20.72 -15.71 5.60
C ALA A 187 20.15 -15.03 6.86
N PHE A 188 18.82 -14.92 6.98
CA PHE A 188 18.20 -14.00 7.95
C PHE A 188 17.20 -14.66 8.90
N VAL A 189 16.73 -15.88 8.61
CA VAL A 189 15.76 -16.59 9.44
C VAL A 189 16.50 -17.66 10.26
N SER A 190 16.40 -17.59 11.58
CA SER A 190 17.08 -18.52 12.48
C SER A 190 16.40 -19.90 12.53
N GLU A 191 17.17 -20.92 12.92
CA GLU A 191 16.62 -22.27 13.18
C GLU A 191 15.58 -22.30 14.31
N SER A 192 15.54 -21.25 15.14
CA SER A 192 14.56 -21.08 16.21
C SER A 192 13.34 -20.25 15.79
N TYR A 193 13.10 -20.14 14.48
CA TYR A 193 11.95 -19.47 13.85
C TYR A 193 11.93 -17.94 13.97
N GLY A 194 13.06 -17.28 14.26
CA GLY A 194 13.13 -15.82 14.46
C GLY A 194 13.90 -15.08 13.37
N LEU A 195 13.47 -13.86 13.05
CA LEU A 195 14.24 -12.97 12.18
C LEU A 195 15.45 -12.40 12.95
N TRP A 196 16.66 -12.52 12.41
CA TRP A 196 17.89 -12.08 13.08
C TRP A 196 17.96 -10.56 13.33
N ASN A 197 17.42 -9.76 12.40
CA ASN A 197 17.23 -8.32 12.55
C ASN A 197 15.72 -8.01 12.59
N ASP A 198 15.11 -8.22 13.75
CA ASP A 198 13.67 -8.10 14.04
C ASP A 198 13.15 -6.65 14.15
N SER A 199 13.77 -5.74 13.39
CA SER A 199 13.21 -4.40 13.16
C SER A 199 11.79 -4.51 12.58
N GLN A 200 10.94 -3.51 12.83
CA GLN A 200 9.62 -3.43 12.22
C GLN A 200 9.74 -3.56 10.69
N THR A 201 10.66 -2.84 10.05
CA THR A 201 10.86 -2.91 8.59
C THR A 201 11.32 -4.29 8.13
N GLY A 202 12.25 -4.94 8.84
CA GLY A 202 12.68 -6.30 8.52
C GLY A 202 11.52 -7.30 8.59
N ALA A 203 10.72 -7.24 9.65
CA ALA A 203 9.55 -8.09 9.82
C ALA A 203 8.48 -7.81 8.74
N ILE A 204 8.21 -6.53 8.45
CA ILE A 204 7.25 -6.10 7.41
C ILE A 204 7.64 -6.65 6.04
N LEU A 205 8.89 -6.47 5.62
CA LEU A 205 9.34 -6.96 4.31
C LEU A 205 9.31 -8.49 4.23
N THR A 206 9.68 -9.16 5.33
CA THR A 206 9.61 -10.62 5.42
C THR A 206 8.19 -11.14 5.26
N LEU A 207 7.22 -10.54 5.95
CA LEU A 207 5.82 -10.96 5.93
C LEU A 207 5.12 -10.59 4.61
N LEU A 208 5.36 -9.37 4.12
CA LEU A 208 4.76 -8.85 2.89
C LEU A 208 5.09 -9.72 1.68
N LEU A 209 6.34 -10.18 1.61
CA LEU A 209 6.89 -10.88 0.47
C LEU A 209 6.91 -12.39 0.66
N ASP A 210 6.22 -12.91 1.69
CA ASP A 210 6.21 -14.34 2.01
C ASP A 210 7.63 -14.93 2.07
N LEU A 211 8.54 -14.32 2.83
CA LEU A 211 9.95 -14.74 2.94
C LEU A 211 10.20 -15.62 4.19
N THR A 212 9.19 -16.39 4.61
CA THR A 212 9.30 -17.37 5.69
C THR A 212 9.31 -18.80 5.14
N PRO A 213 9.94 -19.76 5.86
CA PRO A 213 9.98 -21.17 5.43
C PRO A 213 8.63 -21.87 5.59
N ASP A 214 7.83 -21.44 6.56
CA ASP A 214 6.55 -22.05 6.93
C ASP A 214 5.63 -21.04 7.65
N GLU A 215 4.40 -21.49 7.90
CA GLU A 215 3.33 -20.76 8.58
C GLU A 215 3.63 -20.52 10.06
N GLU A 216 4.42 -21.37 10.72
CA GLU A 216 4.78 -21.19 12.14
C GLU A 216 5.75 -20.01 12.29
N THR A 217 6.79 -19.97 11.46
CA THR A 217 7.73 -18.84 11.37
C THR A 217 7.01 -17.57 10.96
N TYR A 218 6.06 -17.67 10.02
CA TYR A 218 5.23 -16.55 9.62
C TYR A 218 4.51 -15.90 10.81
N ARG A 219 3.81 -16.70 11.61
CA ARG A 219 3.11 -16.23 12.81
C ARG A 219 4.07 -15.68 13.85
N TYR A 220 5.22 -16.33 14.04
CA TYR A 220 6.23 -15.85 14.96
C TYR A 220 6.75 -14.44 14.57
N VAL A 221 7.05 -14.21 13.29
CA VAL A 221 7.50 -12.88 12.81
C VAL A 221 6.39 -11.84 12.96
N LEU A 222 5.12 -12.21 12.76
CA LEU A 222 3.98 -11.33 13.03
C LEU A 222 3.85 -10.98 14.53
N ASP A 223 4.02 -11.96 15.41
CA ASP A 223 4.03 -11.75 16.86
C ASP A 223 5.22 -10.86 17.27
N GLN A 224 6.40 -11.03 16.68
CA GLN A 224 7.55 -10.15 16.89
C GLN A 224 7.24 -8.71 16.48
N LEU A 225 6.63 -8.51 15.30
CA LEU A 225 6.25 -7.18 14.82
C LEU A 225 5.24 -6.50 15.75
N THR A 226 4.16 -7.19 16.10
CA THR A 226 3.10 -6.65 16.96
C THR A 226 3.61 -6.37 18.37
N TYR A 227 4.41 -7.27 18.95
CA TYR A 227 5.10 -7.05 20.22
C TYR A 227 6.07 -5.85 20.15
N SER A 228 6.81 -5.69 19.06
CA SER A 228 7.74 -4.57 18.87
C SER A 228 7.02 -3.22 18.84
N ILE A 229 5.83 -3.18 18.24
CA ILE A 229 4.97 -2.00 18.23
C ILE A 229 4.42 -1.72 19.64
N ASP A 230 3.89 -2.74 20.32
CA ASP A 230 3.30 -2.60 21.66
C ASP A 230 4.32 -2.13 22.71
N ARG A 231 5.49 -2.79 22.78
CA ARG A 231 6.56 -2.44 23.74
C ARG A 231 7.11 -1.02 23.54
N ASN A 232 6.96 -0.47 22.35
CA ASN A 232 7.34 0.91 22.00
C ASN A 232 6.20 1.92 22.22
N GLY A 233 5.15 1.53 22.95
CA GLY A 233 3.99 2.37 23.26
C GLY A 233 3.10 2.64 22.05
N GLY A 234 3.03 1.71 21.09
CA GLY A 234 2.22 1.84 19.88
C GLY A 234 2.75 2.89 18.91
N ARG A 235 4.07 3.00 18.77
CA ARG A 235 4.74 3.98 17.89
C ARG A 235 5.51 3.30 16.77
N LEU A 236 5.62 4.01 15.65
CA LEU A 236 6.45 3.62 14.52
C LEU A 236 7.93 3.58 14.95
N GLN A 237 8.72 2.75 14.30
CA GLN A 237 10.19 2.84 14.31
C GLN A 237 10.75 2.88 12.88
N THR A 238 9.87 2.72 11.89
CA THR A 238 10.16 2.59 10.47
C THR A 238 10.57 3.90 9.81
N GLY A 239 11.44 3.78 8.81
CA GLY A 239 11.80 4.80 7.85
C GLY A 239 10.88 4.77 6.62
N PHE A 240 11.36 5.27 5.48
CA PHE A 240 10.56 5.36 4.25
C PHE A 240 10.06 3.99 3.78
N VAL A 241 10.92 2.98 3.84
CA VAL A 241 10.61 1.63 3.34
C VAL A 241 9.57 0.97 4.24
N GLY A 242 9.82 0.88 5.55
CA GLY A 242 8.89 0.20 6.44
C GLY A 242 7.52 0.88 6.51
N THR A 243 7.50 2.22 6.55
CA THR A 243 6.26 3.00 6.68
C THR A 243 5.35 2.83 5.47
N ALA A 244 5.91 2.59 4.28
CA ALA A 244 5.14 2.33 3.06
C ALA A 244 4.21 1.12 3.20
N TYR A 245 4.59 0.12 4.00
CA TYR A 245 3.90 -1.17 4.04
C TYR A 245 3.31 -1.52 5.41
N ILE A 246 3.82 -0.97 6.52
CA ILE A 246 3.48 -1.42 7.90
C ILE A 246 1.98 -1.61 8.15
N VAL A 247 1.15 -0.58 7.92
CA VAL A 247 -0.29 -0.66 8.19
C VAL A 247 -1.04 -1.56 7.20
N ARG A 248 -0.55 -1.65 5.95
CA ARG A 248 -1.13 -2.53 4.93
C ARG A 248 -0.87 -3.99 5.26
N VAL A 249 0.36 -4.31 5.68
CA VAL A 249 0.72 -5.64 6.16
C VAL A 249 -0.09 -6.00 7.40
N LEU A 250 -0.13 -5.13 8.42
CA LEU A 250 -0.93 -5.40 9.63
C LEU A 250 -2.40 -5.72 9.30
N SER A 251 -3.06 -4.90 8.48
CA SER A 251 -4.45 -5.15 8.09
C SER A 251 -4.65 -6.37 7.19
N ALA A 252 -3.73 -6.61 6.24
CA ALA A 252 -3.77 -7.82 5.40
C ALA A 252 -3.72 -9.10 6.24
N LEU A 253 -3.14 -9.02 7.44
CA LEU A 253 -2.95 -10.12 8.37
C LEU A 253 -3.94 -10.11 9.54
N GLY A 254 -4.99 -9.29 9.46
CA GLY A 254 -6.05 -9.23 10.47
C GLY A 254 -5.67 -8.46 11.75
N ALA A 255 -4.52 -7.78 11.78
CA ALA A 255 -4.09 -6.93 12.89
C ALA A 255 -4.59 -5.47 12.74
N ASP A 256 -5.86 -5.30 12.38
CA ASP A 256 -6.48 -3.99 12.12
C ASP A 256 -6.44 -3.06 13.35
N GLU A 257 -6.62 -3.61 14.56
CA GLU A 257 -6.51 -2.85 15.81
C GLU A 257 -5.13 -2.17 15.96
N THR A 258 -4.06 -2.89 15.63
CA THR A 258 -2.68 -2.39 15.67
C THR A 258 -2.46 -1.33 14.59
N ALA A 259 -2.99 -1.53 13.38
CA ALA A 259 -2.92 -0.55 12.30
C ALA A 259 -3.60 0.78 12.69
N TYR A 260 -4.82 0.74 13.23
CA TYR A 260 -5.50 1.94 13.74
C TYR A 260 -4.78 2.56 14.94
N THR A 261 -4.17 1.76 15.80
CA THR A 261 -3.39 2.26 16.95
C THR A 261 -2.17 3.07 16.48
N LEU A 262 -1.44 2.59 15.47
CA LEU A 262 -0.35 3.34 14.84
C LEU A 262 -0.86 4.63 14.18
N LEU A 263 -1.97 4.55 13.44
CA LEU A 263 -2.54 5.70 12.76
C LEU A 263 -2.95 6.81 13.74
N LEU A 264 -3.56 6.43 14.87
CA LEU A 264 -4.11 7.35 15.86
C LEU A 264 -3.10 7.74 16.96
N GLN A 265 -1.88 7.21 16.92
CA GLN A 265 -0.81 7.55 17.84
C GLN A 265 -0.45 9.04 17.76
N ARG A 266 -0.23 9.68 18.91
CA ARG A 266 0.06 11.12 19.01
C ARG A 266 1.44 11.45 19.57
N GLY A 267 2.20 10.47 20.05
CA GLY A 267 3.59 10.66 20.47
C GLY A 267 4.59 10.51 19.32
N ASN A 268 5.74 11.20 19.40
CA ASN A 268 6.82 11.02 18.44
C ASN A 268 7.49 9.63 18.60
N PRO A 269 7.69 8.85 17.52
CA PRO A 269 7.28 9.12 16.13
C PRO A 269 5.85 8.65 15.81
N SER A 270 5.07 9.51 15.14
CA SER A 270 3.76 9.17 14.57
C SER A 270 3.31 10.19 13.53
N TRP A 271 2.35 9.82 12.67
CA TRP A 271 1.77 10.76 11.72
C TRP A 271 1.06 11.94 12.41
N LEU A 272 0.25 11.68 13.44
CA LEU A 272 -0.51 12.73 14.11
C LEU A 272 0.33 13.61 15.03
N TYR A 273 1.55 13.20 15.40
CA TYR A 273 2.46 14.07 16.14
C TYR A 273 2.72 15.37 15.38
N SER A 274 3.08 15.27 14.09
CA SER A 274 3.31 16.44 13.23
C SER A 274 2.05 17.31 13.08
N VAL A 275 0.89 16.67 12.93
CA VAL A 275 -0.41 17.34 12.85
C VAL A 275 -0.69 18.15 14.12
N ASP A 276 -0.43 17.57 15.29
CA ASP A 276 -0.63 18.24 16.58
C ASP A 276 0.31 19.43 16.79
N GLN A 277 1.43 19.47 16.06
CA GLN A 277 2.35 20.61 16.04
C GLN A 277 2.01 21.65 14.95
N GLY A 278 0.87 21.52 14.27
CA GLY A 278 0.42 22.48 13.26
C GLY A 278 0.96 22.25 11.86
N ALA A 279 1.48 21.05 11.56
CA ALA A 279 1.84 20.67 10.20
C ALA A 279 0.64 20.80 9.25
N THR A 280 0.87 21.35 8.06
CA THR A 280 -0.11 21.43 6.95
C THR A 280 0.30 20.60 5.74
N THR A 281 1.43 19.91 5.84
CA THR A 281 2.04 19.00 4.87
C THR A 281 2.72 17.86 5.62
N MET A 282 3.17 16.84 4.90
CA MET A 282 3.98 15.76 5.47
C MET A 282 5.43 16.21 5.66
N TRP A 283 6.07 15.84 6.76
CA TRP A 283 7.46 16.19 7.06
C TRP A 283 8.43 15.11 6.57
N GLU A 284 9.67 15.49 6.30
CA GLU A 284 10.75 14.56 5.91
C GLU A 284 11.13 13.62 7.04
N ARG A 285 11.17 14.13 8.27
CA ARG A 285 11.52 13.37 9.47
C ARG A 285 10.32 13.29 10.40
N TRP A 286 10.24 12.19 11.15
CA TRP A 286 9.30 12.10 12.27
C TRP A 286 9.50 13.23 13.29
N ASP A 287 10.74 13.65 13.49
CA ASP A 287 11.18 14.74 14.38
C ASP A 287 11.66 15.98 13.63
N SER A 288 11.10 16.30 12.46
CA SER A 288 11.41 17.57 11.76
C SER A 288 11.25 18.78 12.69
N TYR A 289 10.28 18.73 13.59
CA TYR A 289 10.22 19.55 14.79
C TYR A 289 9.72 18.70 15.96
N THR A 290 10.26 18.90 17.16
CA THR A 290 9.70 18.37 18.41
C THR A 290 9.57 19.45 19.47
N LEU A 291 8.59 19.31 20.36
CA LEU A 291 8.44 20.21 21.51
C LEU A 291 9.67 20.24 22.42
N ALA A 292 10.35 19.09 22.55
CA ALA A 292 11.50 18.94 23.43
C ALA A 292 12.78 19.57 22.86
N ASN A 293 13.04 19.35 21.56
CA ASN A 293 14.33 19.68 20.95
C ASN A 293 14.26 20.82 19.92
N GLY A 294 13.06 21.33 19.60
CA GLY A 294 12.88 22.31 18.55
C GLY A 294 13.04 21.70 17.16
N PHE A 295 13.62 22.45 16.23
CA PHE A 295 13.88 21.98 14.86
C PHE A 295 14.92 20.86 14.83
N GLY A 296 14.64 19.82 14.05
CA GLY A 296 15.62 18.79 13.70
C GLY A 296 16.77 19.33 12.82
N ASP A 297 17.68 18.46 12.41
CA ASP A 297 18.91 18.80 11.68
C ASP A 297 18.66 19.64 10.41
N VAL A 298 19.02 20.92 10.45
CA VAL A 298 18.80 21.88 9.35
C VAL A 298 19.48 21.51 8.03
N GLY A 299 20.48 20.61 8.04
CA GLY A 299 21.13 20.13 6.81
C GLY A 299 20.22 19.28 5.93
N MET A 300 19.27 18.57 6.54
CA MET A 300 18.30 17.72 5.84
C MET A 300 17.02 17.61 6.68
N ASN A 301 16.19 18.66 6.62
CA ASN A 301 14.95 18.75 7.38
C ASN A 301 13.88 19.56 6.65
N SER A 302 13.19 18.91 5.71
CA SER A 302 12.06 19.45 4.96
C SER A 302 10.74 19.28 5.73
N PHE A 303 9.90 20.31 5.69
CA PHE A 303 8.53 20.29 6.22
C PHE A 303 7.49 19.94 5.14
N ASN A 304 7.93 19.62 3.92
CA ASN A 304 7.07 19.20 2.82
C ASN A 304 7.75 18.08 2.01
N HIS A 305 7.53 16.83 2.45
CA HIS A 305 8.07 15.59 1.87
C HIS A 305 6.97 14.52 1.91
N TYR A 306 6.49 14.05 0.77
CA TYR A 306 5.28 13.23 0.74
C TYR A 306 5.48 11.77 1.16
N ALA A 307 6.72 11.28 1.35
CA ALA A 307 7.03 9.86 1.56
C ALA A 307 6.16 9.21 2.64
N TYR A 308 6.15 9.75 3.86
CA TYR A 308 5.31 9.24 4.95
C TYR A 308 3.80 9.41 4.75
N GLY A 309 3.40 10.14 3.71
CA GLY A 309 2.01 10.22 3.26
C GLY A 309 1.51 8.92 2.61
N CYS A 310 2.37 7.93 2.39
CA CYS A 310 2.05 6.58 1.90
C CYS A 310 0.93 5.86 2.70
N VAL A 311 0.70 6.25 3.95
CA VAL A 311 -0.42 5.79 4.78
C VAL A 311 -1.79 6.10 4.15
N GLY A 312 -1.88 7.10 3.27
CA GLY A 312 -3.10 7.43 2.56
C GLY A 312 -3.66 6.25 1.76
N GLU A 313 -2.80 5.43 1.14
CA GLU A 313 -3.21 4.23 0.44
C GLU A 313 -3.98 3.29 1.35
N TRP A 314 -3.50 3.08 2.59
CA TRP A 314 -4.19 2.25 3.57
C TRP A 314 -5.56 2.81 3.95
N MET A 315 -5.69 4.14 4.03
CA MET A 315 -6.97 4.78 4.32
C MET A 315 -8.01 4.51 3.23
N TYR A 316 -7.61 4.48 1.95
CA TYR A 316 -8.52 4.13 0.86
C TYR A 316 -8.75 2.62 0.76
N ALA A 317 -7.68 1.84 0.77
CA ALA A 317 -7.69 0.40 0.53
C ALA A 317 -8.32 -0.39 1.67
N TYR A 318 -8.03 -0.06 2.93
CA TYR A 318 -8.48 -0.85 4.08
C TYR A 318 -9.56 -0.11 4.87
N MET A 319 -9.28 1.11 5.34
CA MET A 319 -10.26 1.86 6.14
C MET A 319 -11.55 2.13 5.35
N ALA A 320 -11.46 2.63 4.11
CA ALA A 320 -12.62 2.76 3.22
C ALA A 320 -12.92 1.49 2.43
N GLY A 321 -11.97 0.57 2.29
CA GLY A 321 -12.20 -0.73 1.64
C GLY A 321 -12.15 -0.75 0.11
N ILE A 322 -11.66 0.29 -0.56
CA ILE A 322 -11.68 0.41 -2.02
C ILE A 322 -10.43 -0.25 -2.61
N ASN A 323 -10.52 -1.51 -3.06
CA ASN A 323 -9.39 -2.30 -3.58
C ASN A 323 -9.63 -2.80 -5.00
N GLY A 324 -8.59 -2.87 -5.83
CA GLY A 324 -8.65 -3.67 -7.05
C GLY A 324 -8.67 -5.18 -6.73
N TYR A 325 -9.05 -6.02 -7.70
CA TYR A 325 -8.78 -7.46 -7.57
C TYR A 325 -7.34 -7.82 -7.88
N ASP A 326 -6.94 -8.94 -7.31
CA ASP A 326 -5.74 -9.67 -7.69
C ASP A 326 -5.96 -10.25 -9.09
N GLY A 327 -5.05 -9.97 -10.03
CA GLY A 327 -5.18 -10.37 -11.45
C GLY A 327 -5.82 -9.34 -12.40
N ASP A 328 -6.80 -8.54 -11.95
CA ASP A 328 -7.43 -7.50 -12.79
C ASP A 328 -6.74 -6.14 -12.67
N ALA A 329 -6.95 -5.26 -13.65
CA ALA A 329 -6.37 -3.92 -13.66
C ALA A 329 -7.43 -2.85 -13.96
N GLY A 330 -7.21 -1.64 -13.46
CA GLY A 330 -8.07 -0.49 -13.75
C GLY A 330 -9.42 -0.48 -13.04
N PHE A 331 -9.66 -1.35 -12.04
CA PHE A 331 -10.94 -1.48 -11.35
C PHE A 331 -12.11 -1.91 -12.25
N LYS A 332 -11.83 -2.72 -13.28
CA LYS A 332 -12.89 -3.33 -14.11
C LYS A 332 -13.78 -4.27 -13.27
N SER A 333 -13.12 -5.09 -12.48
CA SER A 333 -13.67 -5.77 -11.31
C SER A 333 -12.90 -5.22 -10.10
N PHE A 334 -13.55 -5.04 -8.95
CA PHE A 334 -12.88 -4.59 -7.73
C PHE A 334 -13.51 -5.14 -6.45
N ARG A 335 -12.89 -4.92 -5.29
CA ARG A 335 -13.41 -5.29 -3.98
C ARG A 335 -13.79 -4.05 -3.18
N LEU A 336 -14.88 -4.18 -2.44
CA LEU A 336 -15.33 -3.24 -1.42
C LEU A 336 -15.34 -3.96 -0.06
N GLU A 337 -14.25 -3.77 0.68
CA GLU A 337 -13.99 -4.47 1.93
C GLU A 337 -13.54 -3.49 3.02
N PRO A 338 -14.47 -2.69 3.59
CA PRO A 338 -14.11 -1.77 4.66
C PRO A 338 -13.64 -2.53 5.91
N ARG A 339 -12.51 -2.08 6.48
CA ARG A 339 -11.90 -2.57 7.71
C ARG A 339 -12.14 -1.55 8.81
N LEU A 340 -13.10 -1.84 9.67
CA LEU A 340 -13.55 -0.92 10.72
C LEU A 340 -12.55 -0.91 11.88
N ASP A 341 -12.48 0.19 12.64
CA ASP A 341 -11.67 0.23 13.85
C ASP A 341 -12.31 -0.64 14.94
N PRO A 342 -11.66 -1.73 15.39
CA PRO A 342 -12.21 -2.61 16.41
C PRO A 342 -12.50 -1.88 17.73
N GLN A 343 -11.72 -0.84 18.04
CA GLN A 343 -11.90 -0.03 19.25
C GLN A 343 -12.93 1.10 19.09
N ARG A 344 -13.57 1.23 17.92
CA ARG A 344 -14.57 2.27 17.62
C ARG A 344 -14.09 3.71 17.86
N ARG A 345 -12.79 4.00 17.72
CA ARG A 345 -12.26 5.38 17.78
C ARG A 345 -12.56 6.13 16.49
N ILE A 346 -12.65 5.41 15.38
CA ILE A 346 -13.25 5.85 14.12
C ILE A 346 -14.58 5.12 13.92
N THR A 347 -15.68 5.87 13.91
CA THR A 347 -17.04 5.34 13.79
C THR A 347 -17.71 5.65 12.45
N SER A 348 -17.07 6.45 11.61
CA SER A 348 -17.55 6.73 10.26
C SER A 348 -16.42 7.10 9.31
N VAL A 349 -16.60 6.72 8.05
CA VAL A 349 -15.74 7.06 6.91
C VAL A 349 -16.63 7.33 5.72
N ASP A 350 -16.31 8.37 4.97
CA ASP A 350 -16.92 8.69 3.67
C ASP A 350 -15.77 8.93 2.68
N ALA A 351 -15.66 8.04 1.69
CA ALA A 351 -14.59 8.08 0.72
C ALA A 351 -15.10 7.75 -0.68
N TYR A 352 -14.41 8.31 -1.68
CA TYR A 352 -14.61 7.97 -3.07
C TYR A 352 -13.27 7.84 -3.79
N TYR A 353 -13.28 7.10 -4.90
CA TYR A 353 -12.17 7.01 -5.84
C TYR A 353 -12.70 7.18 -7.26
N ASP A 354 -12.19 8.18 -7.98
CA ASP A 354 -12.54 8.43 -9.37
C ASP A 354 -11.69 7.54 -10.28
N SER A 355 -12.16 6.31 -10.53
CA SER A 355 -11.50 5.33 -11.41
C SER A 355 -11.68 5.68 -12.89
N VAL A 356 -10.97 4.96 -13.77
CA VAL A 356 -11.13 5.09 -15.25
C VAL A 356 -12.52 4.72 -15.75
N TYR A 357 -13.33 4.02 -14.95
CA TYR A 357 -14.72 3.69 -15.25
C TYR A 357 -15.74 4.66 -14.62
N GLY A 358 -15.28 5.58 -13.78
CA GLY A 358 -16.11 6.51 -13.01
C GLY A 358 -15.95 6.34 -11.50
N ARG A 359 -16.76 7.09 -10.76
CA ARG A 359 -16.68 7.16 -9.30
C ARG A 359 -17.12 5.87 -8.62
N ILE A 360 -16.23 5.34 -7.77
CA ILE A 360 -16.49 4.32 -6.77
C ILE A 360 -16.68 5.04 -5.43
N GLU A 361 -17.77 4.74 -4.71
CA GLU A 361 -18.06 5.34 -3.39
C GLU A 361 -18.08 4.23 -2.34
N SER A 362 -17.53 4.51 -1.16
CA SER A 362 -17.52 3.60 -0.02
C SER A 362 -17.62 4.43 1.26
N ALA A 363 -18.79 4.37 1.89
CA ALA A 363 -19.07 5.12 3.11
C ALA A 363 -19.71 4.20 4.14
N TRP A 364 -19.14 4.14 5.34
CA TRP A 364 -19.70 3.36 6.44
C TRP A 364 -19.87 4.22 7.69
N GLU A 365 -20.87 3.84 8.49
CA GLU A 365 -21.15 4.43 9.81
C GLU A 365 -21.53 3.30 10.76
N VAL A 366 -20.92 3.27 11.94
CA VAL A 366 -21.21 2.27 12.96
C VAL A 366 -21.61 2.90 14.28
N THR A 367 -22.64 2.33 14.89
CA THR A 367 -23.09 2.60 16.26
C THR A 367 -23.01 1.31 17.06
N ASP A 368 -23.43 1.35 18.33
CA ASP A 368 -23.47 0.17 19.20
C ASP A 368 -24.41 -0.94 18.70
N THR A 369 -25.42 -0.57 17.90
CA THR A 369 -26.50 -1.47 17.49
C THR A 369 -26.66 -1.61 15.99
N THR A 370 -26.02 -0.74 15.19
CA THR A 370 -26.21 -0.74 13.73
C THR A 370 -24.90 -0.46 13.00
N ALA A 371 -24.69 -1.14 11.87
CA ALA A 371 -23.67 -0.80 10.90
C ALA A 371 -24.34 -0.47 9.57
N LYS A 372 -24.09 0.74 9.05
CA LYS A 372 -24.56 1.19 7.74
C LYS A 372 -23.40 1.18 6.77
N TYR A 373 -23.68 0.74 5.55
CA TYR A 373 -22.73 0.78 4.45
C TYR A 373 -23.40 1.27 3.17
N HIS A 374 -22.93 2.38 2.65
CA HIS A 374 -23.29 2.96 1.37
C HIS A 374 -22.16 2.74 0.38
N PHE A 375 -22.48 2.26 -0.81
CA PHE A 375 -21.48 2.12 -1.87
C PHE A 375 -22.05 2.31 -3.26
N ARG A 376 -21.16 2.70 -4.18
CA ARG A 376 -21.46 2.90 -5.59
C ARG A 376 -20.49 2.14 -6.47
N VAL A 377 -21.05 1.38 -7.41
CA VAL A 377 -20.33 0.65 -8.45
C VAL A 377 -20.58 1.35 -9.79
N PRO A 378 -19.55 1.87 -10.49
CA PRO A 378 -19.73 2.58 -11.75
C PRO A 378 -20.21 1.66 -12.88
N ALA A 379 -20.78 2.25 -13.93
CA ALA A 379 -21.26 1.52 -15.09
C ALA A 379 -20.15 0.65 -15.72
N ASN A 380 -20.53 -0.51 -16.26
CA ASN A 380 -19.61 -1.45 -16.90
C ASN A 380 -18.53 -2.03 -15.95
N THR A 381 -18.77 -2.04 -14.64
CA THR A 381 -17.91 -2.68 -13.64
C THR A 381 -18.73 -3.55 -12.69
N SER A 382 -18.03 -4.36 -11.89
CA SER A 382 -18.60 -5.17 -10.81
C SER A 382 -17.69 -5.16 -9.59
N ALA A 383 -18.26 -5.44 -8.42
CA ALA A 383 -17.52 -5.56 -7.19
C ALA A 383 -17.98 -6.70 -6.29
N ASP A 384 -17.05 -7.38 -5.63
CA ASP A 384 -17.39 -8.18 -4.44
C ASP A 384 -17.33 -7.30 -3.21
N ILE A 385 -18.37 -7.42 -2.40
CA ILE A 385 -18.54 -6.71 -1.15
C ILE A 385 -18.31 -7.69 -0.02
N SER A 386 -17.45 -7.33 0.93
CA SER A 386 -17.05 -8.18 2.05
C SER A 386 -17.24 -7.41 3.36
N LEU A 387 -18.30 -7.73 4.10
CA LEU A 387 -18.68 -7.04 5.34
C LEU A 387 -18.48 -7.94 6.56
N GLU A 388 -17.84 -7.43 7.60
CA GLU A 388 -17.73 -8.13 8.89
C GLU A 388 -19.11 -8.28 9.53
N LEU A 389 -19.39 -9.50 9.98
CA LEU A 389 -20.52 -9.78 10.84
C LEU A 389 -20.02 -9.83 12.28
N SER A 390 -20.81 -9.32 13.23
CA SER A 390 -20.57 -9.62 14.63
C SER A 390 -20.82 -11.11 14.89
N ASP A 391 -20.26 -11.64 15.98
CA ASP A 391 -20.43 -13.05 16.43
C ASP A 391 -21.91 -13.50 16.57
N SER A 392 -22.85 -12.55 16.47
CA SER A 392 -24.31 -12.73 16.53
C SER A 392 -24.96 -12.88 15.15
N ALA A 393 -24.22 -13.30 14.10
CA ALA A 393 -24.69 -13.35 12.71
C ALA A 393 -26.09 -13.96 12.51
N GLY A 394 -26.46 -14.97 13.30
CA GLY A 394 -27.78 -15.63 13.23
C GLY A 394 -28.99 -14.77 13.62
N ALA A 395 -28.77 -13.66 14.33
CA ALA A 395 -29.81 -12.71 14.77
C ALA A 395 -29.84 -11.40 13.98
N LEU A 396 -28.86 -11.19 13.08
CA LEU A 396 -28.74 -9.95 12.31
C LEU A 396 -29.81 -9.86 11.22
N THR A 397 -30.40 -8.68 11.11
CA THR A 397 -31.24 -8.31 9.98
C THR A 397 -30.44 -7.46 9.00
N LEU A 398 -30.49 -7.83 7.73
CA LEU A 398 -29.94 -7.07 6.62
C LEU A 398 -31.06 -6.27 5.97
N THR A 399 -30.99 -4.94 6.02
CA THR A 399 -31.85 -4.07 5.21
C THR A 399 -31.07 -3.61 3.99
N VAL A 400 -31.59 -3.88 2.79
CA VAL A 400 -31.03 -3.38 1.53
C VAL A 400 -31.98 -2.35 0.95
N ARG A 401 -31.48 -1.14 0.67
CA ARG A 401 -32.21 -0.11 -0.09
C ARG A 401 -31.63 -0.02 -1.49
N GLY A 402 -32.43 -0.42 -2.46
CA GLY A 402 -32.21 -0.09 -3.87
C GLY A 402 -33.00 1.15 -4.27
N ALA A 403 -32.94 1.53 -5.56
CA ALA A 403 -33.52 2.77 -6.09
C ALA A 403 -34.96 3.06 -5.62
N ASP A 404 -35.82 2.03 -5.45
CA ASP A 404 -37.24 2.22 -5.11
C ASP A 404 -37.78 1.29 -3.99
N LYS A 405 -36.96 0.43 -3.38
CA LYS A 405 -37.44 -0.58 -2.41
C LYS A 405 -36.44 -0.81 -1.27
N SER A 406 -36.99 -1.01 -0.07
CA SER A 406 -36.28 -1.49 1.12
C SER A 406 -36.75 -2.90 1.45
N VAL A 407 -35.83 -3.86 1.52
CA VAL A 407 -36.16 -5.26 1.86
C VAL A 407 -35.33 -5.70 3.05
N ASN A 408 -35.97 -6.41 3.98
CA ASN A 408 -35.33 -6.95 5.18
C ASN A 408 -35.12 -8.44 5.01
N TYR A 409 -33.90 -8.90 5.27
CA TYR A 409 -33.51 -10.31 5.24
C TYR A 409 -32.99 -10.72 6.61
N LYS A 410 -33.32 -11.94 7.04
CA LYS A 410 -32.58 -12.58 8.13
C LYS A 410 -31.36 -13.24 7.53
N ILE A 411 -30.17 -12.90 8.02
CA ILE A 411 -28.92 -13.43 7.46
C ILE A 411 -28.87 -14.97 7.51
N SER A 412 -29.46 -15.57 8.54
CA SER A 412 -29.57 -17.03 8.71
C SER A 412 -30.45 -17.75 7.68
N GLU A 413 -31.24 -17.02 6.90
CA GLU A 413 -32.13 -17.58 5.88
C GLU A 413 -31.61 -17.37 4.44
N LEU A 414 -30.49 -16.66 4.28
CA LEU A 414 -29.89 -16.38 2.97
C LEU A 414 -29.20 -17.62 2.37
N MET A 415 -29.44 -17.84 1.08
CA MET A 415 -28.84 -18.90 0.29
C MET A 415 -28.01 -18.32 -0.86
N ALA A 416 -26.91 -18.97 -1.20
CA ALA A 416 -26.02 -18.53 -2.29
C ALA A 416 -26.81 -18.30 -3.59
N GLY A 417 -26.64 -17.10 -4.17
CA GLY A 417 -27.35 -16.66 -5.38
C GLY A 417 -28.63 -15.87 -5.13
N ASP A 418 -29.07 -15.72 -3.87
CA ASP A 418 -30.22 -14.89 -3.52
C ASP A 418 -30.01 -13.44 -4.00
N THR A 419 -31.05 -12.88 -4.62
CA THR A 419 -31.04 -11.49 -5.10
C THR A 419 -31.50 -10.57 -3.97
N LEU A 420 -30.58 -9.74 -3.47
CA LEU A 420 -30.79 -8.80 -2.36
C LEU A 420 -31.36 -7.46 -2.84
N ALA A 421 -30.95 -7.03 -4.03
CA ALA A 421 -31.50 -5.91 -4.79
C ALA A 421 -31.19 -6.12 -6.27
N ASP A 422 -31.77 -5.29 -7.15
CA ASP A 422 -31.38 -5.32 -8.56
C ASP A 422 -29.87 -5.07 -8.69
N GLY A 423 -29.16 -6.02 -9.28
CA GLY A 423 -27.70 -5.98 -9.40
C GLY A 423 -26.88 -6.37 -8.16
N LEU A 424 -27.50 -6.74 -7.03
CA LEU A 424 -26.80 -7.20 -5.81
C LEU A 424 -27.24 -8.62 -5.41
N LYS A 425 -26.28 -9.53 -5.32
CA LYS A 425 -26.52 -10.94 -4.96
C LYS A 425 -25.73 -11.34 -3.73
N PHE A 426 -26.34 -12.13 -2.86
CA PHE A 426 -25.63 -12.82 -1.78
C PHE A 426 -24.84 -13.99 -2.35
N THR A 427 -23.59 -14.13 -1.90
CA THR A 427 -22.71 -15.22 -2.31
C THR A 427 -22.61 -16.25 -1.19
N GLU A 428 -22.03 -15.88 -0.05
CA GLU A 428 -21.82 -16.78 1.08
C GLU A 428 -21.49 -16.01 2.37
N ILE A 429 -21.37 -16.75 3.47
CA ILE A 429 -20.71 -16.30 4.69
C ILE A 429 -19.47 -17.16 4.88
N ALA A 430 -18.30 -16.52 4.89
CA ALA A 430 -17.01 -17.17 5.09
C ALA A 430 -16.20 -16.36 6.10
N ASP A 431 -15.56 -17.06 7.04
CA ASP A 431 -14.65 -16.45 8.03
C ASP A 431 -15.24 -15.24 8.79
N GLY A 432 -16.52 -15.34 9.17
CA GLY A 432 -17.22 -14.27 9.88
C GLY A 432 -17.59 -13.05 9.03
N ARG A 433 -17.45 -13.14 7.69
CA ARG A 433 -17.79 -12.07 6.75
C ARG A 433 -18.93 -12.49 5.83
N MET A 434 -19.82 -11.54 5.56
CA MET A 434 -20.85 -11.68 4.53
C MET A 434 -20.28 -11.21 3.19
N ILE A 435 -20.35 -12.09 2.18
CA ILE A 435 -19.85 -11.84 0.84
C ILE A 435 -21.04 -11.65 -0.11
N MET A 436 -21.01 -10.57 -0.88
CA MET A 436 -22.02 -10.26 -1.90
C MET A 436 -21.32 -9.88 -3.20
N HIS A 437 -22.00 -10.09 -4.33
CA HIS A 437 -21.55 -9.63 -5.63
C HIS A 437 -22.48 -8.54 -6.15
N ALA A 438 -21.91 -7.39 -6.49
CA ALA A 438 -22.61 -6.22 -7.01
C ALA A 438 -22.19 -5.90 -8.45
N VAL A 439 -23.14 -5.58 -9.31
CA VAL A 439 -22.87 -4.88 -10.58
C VAL A 439 -23.14 -3.38 -10.43
N SER A 440 -23.01 -2.63 -11.51
CA SER A 440 -23.21 -1.18 -11.51
C SER A 440 -24.51 -0.74 -10.84
N GLY A 441 -24.42 0.18 -9.88
CA GLY A 441 -25.54 0.67 -9.10
C GLY A 441 -25.08 1.43 -7.86
N THR A 442 -26.04 1.93 -7.09
CA THR A 442 -25.83 2.51 -5.77
C THR A 442 -26.66 1.71 -4.77
N TYR A 443 -26.05 1.35 -3.66
CA TYR A 443 -26.64 0.43 -2.69
C TYR A 443 -26.44 0.97 -1.28
N ASP A 444 -27.47 0.87 -0.45
CA ASP A 444 -27.37 1.06 0.99
C ASP A 444 -27.70 -0.23 1.71
N ILE A 445 -26.82 -0.61 2.64
CA ILE A 445 -26.93 -1.76 3.50
C ILE A 445 -26.99 -1.30 4.95
N ILE A 446 -27.91 -1.88 5.73
CA ILE A 446 -27.97 -1.70 7.19
C ILE A 446 -27.98 -3.07 7.83
N LEU A 447 -26.99 -3.32 8.68
CA LEU A 447 -26.91 -4.47 9.58
C LEU A 447 -27.39 -4.03 10.97
N SER A 448 -28.37 -4.75 11.54
CA SER A 448 -29.00 -4.45 12.83
C SER A 448 -29.36 -5.69 13.62
#